data_AF-A0A8X6WB51-F1
#
_entry.id   AF-A0A8X6WB51-F1
#
_cell.length_a   1.000
_cell.length_b   1.000
_cell.length_c   1.000
_cell.angle_alpha   90.00
_cell.angle_beta   90.00
_cell.angle_gamma   90.00
#
_symmetry.space_group_name_H-M   'P 1'
#
loop_
_entity.id
_entity.type
_entity.pdbx_description
1 polymer ?
#
loop_
_entity_poly.entity_id
_entity_poly.type
_entity_poly.pdbx_seq_one_letter_code
_entity_poly.pdbx_strand_id
1 'polypeptide(L)'
;MHGQCPLGSESWCAYPRAQSAGKVFYDKNAGLPKSSINKIKPTYLQLCDQNLLRKCLHGKTQNANEAFSGCLWNVFQKKYL
;
A
#
# COMPACT_ATOMS: atom_id res chain seq x y z
N MET A 1 0.18 -15.28 1.35
CA MET A 1 -1.21 -14.76 1.51
C MET A 1 -1.60 -14.18 0.16
N HIS A 2 -2.45 -14.86 -0.62
CA HIS A 2 -2.84 -14.44 -1.99
C HIS A 2 -4.34 -14.21 -2.16
N GLY A 3 -5.13 -14.32 -1.08
CA GLY A 3 -6.59 -14.25 -1.15
C GLY A 3 -7.16 -12.87 -1.49
N GLN A 4 -6.35 -11.82 -1.52
CA GLN A 4 -6.73 -10.47 -1.93
C GLN A 4 -6.19 -10.10 -3.31
N CYS A 5 -5.47 -11.01 -3.95
CA CYS A 5 -4.90 -10.76 -5.26
C CYS A 5 -6.00 -10.94 -6.33
N PRO A 6 -6.05 -10.08 -7.36
CA PRO A 6 -6.93 -10.30 -8.51
C PRO A 6 -6.58 -11.64 -9.17
N LEU A 7 -7.59 -12.28 -9.76
CA LEU A 7 -7.43 -13.56 -10.43
C LEU A 7 -6.97 -13.39 -11.89
N GLY A 8 -6.45 -14.46 -12.49
CA GLY A 8 -6.12 -14.51 -13.92
C GLY A 8 -4.68 -14.12 -14.26
N SER A 9 -4.37 -14.17 -15.56
CA SER A 9 -3.05 -13.88 -16.15
C SER A 9 -2.60 -12.43 -15.94
N GLU A 10 -3.55 -11.51 -15.82
CA GLU A 10 -3.31 -10.08 -15.61
C GLU A 10 -3.22 -9.69 -14.14
N SER A 11 -3.25 -10.67 -13.23
CA SER A 11 -3.05 -10.40 -11.80
C SER A 11 -1.69 -9.73 -11.58
N TRP A 12 -1.62 -8.71 -10.72
CA TRP A 12 -0.32 -8.16 -10.31
C TRP A 12 0.49 -9.15 -9.46
N CYS A 13 -0.16 -10.15 -8.87
CA CYS A 13 0.50 -11.17 -8.07
C CYS A 13 0.96 -12.36 -8.92
N ALA A 14 2.17 -12.85 -8.67
CA ALA A 14 2.74 -13.97 -9.41
C ALA A 14 2.03 -15.31 -9.17
N TYR A 15 1.39 -15.51 -8.00
CA TYR A 15 0.69 -16.75 -7.67
C TYR A 15 -0.56 -16.98 -8.54
N PRO A 16 -1.55 -16.06 -8.61
CA PRO A 16 -2.70 -16.23 -9.49
C PRO A 16 -2.31 -16.30 -10.98
N ARG A 17 -1.26 -15.59 -11.40
CA ARG A 17 -0.73 -15.70 -12.78
C ARG A 17 -0.21 -17.11 -13.08
N ALA A 18 0.57 -17.70 -12.18
CA ALA A 18 1.08 -19.05 -12.34
C ALA A 18 -0.08 -20.07 -12.38
N GLN A 19 -1.06 -19.92 -11.48
CA GLN A 19 -2.25 -20.76 -11.45
C GLN A 19 -3.04 -20.66 -12.76
N SER A 20 -3.27 -19.45 -13.27
CA SER A 20 -3.96 -19.20 -14.54
C SER A 20 -3.22 -19.78 -15.75
N ALA A 21 -1.89 -19.90 -15.68
CA ALA A 21 -1.05 -20.48 -16.72
C ALA A 21 -0.83 -22.00 -16.55
N GLY A 22 -1.48 -22.64 -15.57
CA GLY A 22 -1.30 -24.06 -15.27
C GLY A 22 0.10 -24.42 -14.73
N LYS A 23 0.84 -23.44 -14.21
CA LYS A 23 2.20 -23.62 -13.70
C LYS A 23 2.19 -23.74 -12.17
N VAL A 24 3.11 -24.54 -11.64
CA VAL A 24 3.36 -24.59 -10.19
C VAL A 24 4.02 -23.29 -9.75
N PHE A 25 3.40 -22.60 -8.78
CA PHE A 25 4.00 -21.43 -8.16
C PHE A 25 4.98 -21.87 -7.07
N TYR A 26 6.23 -21.44 -7.18
CA TYR A 26 7.23 -21.59 -6.13
C TYR A 26 7.53 -20.23 -5.52
N ASP A 27 7.17 -20.05 -4.25
CA ASP A 27 7.55 -18.86 -3.51
C ASP A 27 9.04 -18.95 -3.14
N LYS A 28 9.86 -18.12 -3.78
CA LYS A 28 11.30 -18.05 -3.50
C LYS A 28 11.61 -17.31 -2.20
N ASN A 29 10.62 -16.64 -1.60
CA ASN A 29 10.83 -15.85 -0.40
C ASN A 29 10.57 -16.70 0.84
N ALA A 30 11.56 -16.77 1.73
CA ALA A 30 11.40 -17.43 3.04
C ALA A 30 10.36 -16.72 3.95
N GLY A 31 9.94 -15.51 3.57
CA GLY A 31 9.04 -14.67 4.37
C GLY A 31 9.71 -14.12 5.63
N LEU A 32 8.95 -13.37 6.41
CA LEU A 32 9.41 -12.87 7.71
C LEU A 32 9.28 -13.95 8.79
N PRO A 33 10.15 -13.97 9.82
CA PRO A 33 10.00 -14.85 10.96
C PRO A 33 8.62 -14.71 11.62
N LYS A 34 8.04 -15.82 12.06
CA LYS A 34 6.71 -15.85 12.66
C LYS A 34 6.58 -14.95 13.88
N SER A 35 7.66 -14.79 14.66
CA SER A 35 7.73 -13.87 15.79
C SER A 35 7.54 -12.40 15.36
N SER A 36 8.18 -11.97 14.28
CA SER A 36 8.03 -10.64 13.70
C SER A 36 6.61 -10.43 13.15
N ILE A 37 6.08 -11.41 12.43
CA ILE A 37 4.71 -11.35 11.91
C ILE A 37 3.71 -11.21 13.05
N ASN A 38 3.85 -11.99 14.13
CA ASN A 38 2.93 -11.94 15.27
C ASN A 38 2.94 -10.57 15.97
N LYS A 39 4.08 -9.87 15.98
CA LYS A 39 4.18 -8.51 16.53
C LYS A 39 3.54 -7.46 15.61
N ILE A 40 3.74 -7.57 14.30
CA ILE A 40 3.29 -6.56 13.32
C ILE A 40 1.81 -6.74 12.92
N LYS A 41 1.34 -8.00 12.87
CA LYS A 41 0.02 -8.35 12.35
C LYS A 41 -1.13 -7.62 13.05
N PRO A 42 -1.17 -7.44 14.39
CA PRO A 42 -2.24 -6.70 15.04
C PRO A 42 -2.33 -5.26 14.55
N THR A 43 -1.19 -4.55 14.50
CA THR A 43 -1.11 -3.17 14.00
C THR A 43 -1.51 -3.09 12.52
N TYR A 44 -1.02 -4.02 11.70
CA TYR A 44 -1.41 -4.09 10.29
C TYR A 44 -2.93 -4.23 10.13
N LEU A 45 -3.57 -5.13 10.89
CA LEU A 45 -5.01 -5.34 10.82
C LEU A 45 -5.81 -4.11 11.30
N GLN A 46 -5.32 -3.39 12.32
CA GLN A 46 -5.93 -2.13 12.75
C GLN A 46 -5.84 -1.05 11.65
N LEU A 47 -4.72 -1.00 10.93
CA LEU A 47 -4.53 -0.08 9.81
C LEU A 47 -5.39 -0.43 8.59
N CYS A 48 -5.79 -1.69 8.45
CA CYS A 48 -6.73 -2.15 7.43
C CYS A 48 -8.21 -1.92 7.80
N ASP A 49 -8.50 -1.22 8.90
CA ASP A 49 -9.87 -0.85 9.26
C ASP A 49 -10.54 -0.01 8.15
N GLN A 50 -11.75 -0.40 7.75
CA GLN A 50 -12.45 0.22 6.63
C GLN A 50 -12.81 1.69 6.90
N ASN A 51 -13.08 2.06 8.15
CA ASN A 51 -13.37 3.46 8.49
C ASN A 51 -12.11 4.31 8.43
N LEU A 52 -10.96 3.77 8.82
CA LEU A 52 -9.66 4.41 8.65
C LEU A 52 -9.31 4.58 7.18
N LEU A 53 -9.43 3.51 6.37
CA LEU A 53 -9.09 3.54 4.95
C LEU A 53 -10.00 4.49 4.15
N ARG A 54 -11.28 4.62 4.50
CA ARG A 54 -12.18 5.61 3.86
C ARG A 54 -11.66 7.04 3.99
N LYS A 55 -10.94 7.38 5.06
CA LYS A 55 -10.37 8.72 5.23
C LYS A 55 -9.27 9.02 4.21
N CYS A 56 -8.55 7.99 3.75
CA CYS A 56 -7.50 8.11 2.74
C CYS A 56 -8.02 8.41 1.34
N LEU A 57 -9.30 8.11 1.04
CA LEU A 57 -9.89 8.34 -0.28
C LEU A 57 -10.05 9.82 -0.64
N HIS A 58 -10.02 10.71 0.34
CA HIS A 58 -10.15 12.16 0.10
C HIS A 58 -8.90 12.80 -0.51
N GLY A 59 -7.82 12.04 -0.72
CA GLY A 59 -6.57 12.55 -1.29
C GLY A 59 -5.86 13.59 -0.40
N LYS A 60 -6.26 13.69 0.87
CA LYS A 60 -5.64 14.61 1.84
C LYS A 60 -4.38 13.96 2.39
N THR A 61 -3.26 14.68 2.32
CA THR A 61 -2.02 14.24 2.96
C THR A 61 -2.20 14.26 4.48
N GLN A 62 -1.50 13.36 5.18
CA GLN A 62 -1.52 13.33 6.66
C GLN A 62 -0.89 14.58 7.28
N ASN A 63 -0.14 15.37 6.49
CA ASN A 63 0.54 16.58 6.92
C ASN A 63 -0.02 17.82 6.22
N ALA A 64 -1.11 18.38 6.77
CA ALA A 64 -1.71 19.62 6.26
C ALA A 64 -0.71 20.80 6.28
N ASN A 65 0.23 20.81 7.22
CA ASN A 65 1.23 21.87 7.36
C ASN A 65 2.25 21.84 6.22
N GLU A 66 2.60 20.66 5.71
CA GLU A 66 3.51 20.52 4.56
C GLU A 66 2.83 20.91 3.25
N ALA A 67 1.56 20.54 3.06
CA ALA A 67 0.77 21.03 1.94
C ALA A 67 0.63 22.57 1.96
N PHE A 68 0.36 23.16 3.13
CA PHE A 68 0.28 24.60 3.30
C PHE A 68 1.64 25.29 3.05
N SER A 69 2.71 24.74 3.61
CA SER A 69 4.07 25.26 3.40
C SER A 69 4.46 25.22 1.92
N GLY A 70 4.15 24.14 1.22
CA GLY A 70 4.38 24.02 -0.23
C GLY A 70 3.61 25.04 -1.06
N CYS A 71 2.35 25.35 -0.70
CA CYS A 71 1.59 26.43 -1.33
C CYS A 71 2.24 27.79 -1.07
N LEU A 72 2.65 28.06 0.17
CA LEU A 72 3.29 29.31 0.57
C LEU A 72 4.58 29.55 -0.23
N TRP A 73 5.44 28.54 -0.32
CA TRP A 73 6.69 28.61 -1.10
C TRP A 73 6.46 28.88 -2.58
N ASN A 74 5.47 28.23 -3.20
CA ASN A 74 5.12 28.48 -4.61
C ASN A 74 4.60 29.90 -4.85
N VAL A 75 3.84 30.48 -3.92
CA VAL A 75 3.34 31.85 -4.03
C VAL A 75 4.48 32.86 -3.89
N PHE A 76 5.40 32.66 -2.95
CA PHE A 76 6.52 33.57 -2.74
C PHE A 76 7.56 33.50 -3.86
N GLN A 77 7.85 32.33 -4.42
CA GLN A 77 8.82 32.19 -5.51
C GLN A 77 8.36 32.83 -6.83
N LYS A 78 7.04 32.96 -7.06
CA LYS A 78 6.49 33.57 -8.28
C LYS A 78 6.44 35.10 -8.25
N LYS A 79 6.68 35.74 -7.10
CA LYS A 79 6.57 37.20 -6.94
C LYS A 79 7.89 37.95 -7.11
N TYR A 80 9.01 37.23 -7.22
CA TYR A 80 10.37 37.77 -7.30
C TYR A 80 11.14 37.30 -8.55
N LEU A 81 10.43 36.80 -9.56
CA LEU A 81 10.90 36.57 -10.93
C LEU A 81 10.05 37.44 -11.86
#